data_AF-A0A955EY01-F1
#
_entry.id   AF-A0A955EY01-F1
#
_cell.length_a   1.000
_cell.length_b   1.000
_cell.length_c   1.000
_cell.angle_alpha   90.00
_cell.angle_beta   90.00
_cell.angle_gamma   90.00
#
_symmetry.space_group_name_H-M   'P 1'
#
loop_
_entity.id
_entity.type
_entity.pdbx_description
1 polymer ?
#
loop_
_entity_poly.entity_id
_entity_poly.type
_entity_poly.pdbx_seq_one_letter_code
_entity_poly.pdbx_strand_id
1 'polypeptide(L)'
;MEPTTSILEPVRPTKKQKELLEFITTFIAENGYSPSYREIMNGLHYTSVATVALHVGNLIKRGHLRKRDHSARSLEVVSQEPLPTKLKTNEITPAQERWLVEKVEYLFTQAETEAFATEAQQKDIATLLAALQVLGLGGAAQSFAERYSALKSAGVSNE
;
A
#
# COMPACT_ATOMS: atom_id res chain seq x y z
N MET A 1 -5.84 -29.13 25.41
CA MET A 1 -6.99 -28.19 25.41
C MET A 1 -6.39 -26.82 25.17
N GLU A 2 -6.29 -26.43 23.89
CA GLU A 2 -5.81 -25.10 23.51
C GLU A 2 -6.99 -24.12 23.60
N PRO A 3 -6.84 -22.95 24.23
CA PRO A 3 -7.89 -21.94 24.19
C PRO A 3 -7.93 -21.34 22.77
N THR A 4 -8.97 -21.67 22.02
CA THR A 4 -9.35 -21.00 20.77
C THR A 4 -9.45 -19.50 21.04
N THR A 5 -8.41 -18.75 20.68
CA THR A 5 -8.46 -17.29 20.67
C THR A 5 -9.33 -16.90 19.48
N SER A 6 -10.62 -16.73 19.77
CA SER A 6 -11.61 -16.25 18.83
C SER A 6 -11.15 -14.89 18.29
N ILE A 7 -10.91 -14.85 16.98
CA ILE A 7 -10.54 -13.63 16.27
C ILE A 7 -11.80 -12.75 16.26
N LEU A 8 -11.96 -11.89 17.27
CA LEU A 8 -13.08 -10.97 17.34
C LEU A 8 -12.90 -9.91 16.25
N GLU A 9 -13.72 -9.98 15.20
CA GLU A 9 -13.83 -8.89 14.22
C GLU A 9 -14.19 -7.60 14.97
N PRO A 10 -13.38 -6.52 14.86
CA PRO A 10 -13.61 -5.32 15.65
C PRO A 10 -14.87 -4.61 15.17
N VAL A 11 -15.87 -4.54 16.05
CA VAL A 11 -17.17 -3.90 15.76
C VAL A 11 -16.96 -2.43 15.43
N ARG A 12 -17.42 -1.97 14.24
CA ARG A 12 -17.30 -0.58 13.75
C ARG A 12 -17.48 0.46 14.85
N PRO A 13 -16.48 1.32 15.12
CA PRO A 13 -16.54 2.27 16.24
C PRO A 13 -17.63 3.33 16.01
N THR A 14 -18.26 3.78 17.08
CA THR A 14 -19.18 4.94 17.04
C THR A 14 -18.40 6.24 16.80
N LYS A 15 -19.09 7.34 16.47
CA LYS A 15 -18.42 8.64 16.21
C LYS A 15 -17.48 9.07 17.35
N LYS A 16 -17.94 9.04 18.59
CA LYS A 16 -17.13 9.38 19.78
C LYS A 16 -15.96 8.41 20.01
N GLN A 17 -16.16 7.13 19.68
CA GLN A 17 -15.10 6.13 19.76
C GLN A 17 -14.02 6.36 18.71
N LYS A 18 -14.41 6.75 17.49
CA LYS A 18 -13.49 7.13 16.43
C LYS A 18 -12.68 8.37 16.81
N GLU A 19 -13.33 9.41 17.33
CA GLU A 19 -12.64 10.62 17.83
C GLU A 19 -11.58 10.28 18.90
N LEU A 20 -11.89 9.37 19.82
CA LEU A 20 -10.92 8.93 20.82
C LEU A 20 -9.75 8.14 20.22
N LEU A 21 -10.02 7.22 19.29
CA LEU A 21 -8.98 6.47 18.59
C LEU A 21 -8.07 7.38 17.76
N GLU A 22 -8.65 8.35 17.07
CA GLU A 22 -7.94 9.34 16.27
C GLU A 22 -7.06 10.21 17.17
N PHE A 23 -7.58 10.70 18.29
CA PHE A 23 -6.78 11.43 19.28
C PHE A 23 -5.59 10.61 19.78
N ILE A 24 -5.79 9.35 20.17
CA ILE A 24 -4.68 8.49 20.63
C ILE A 24 -3.65 8.28 19.51
N THR A 25 -4.11 8.05 18.28
CA THR A 25 -3.25 7.82 17.11
C THR A 25 -2.39 9.05 16.82
N THR A 26 -3.02 10.23 16.73
CA THR A 26 -2.33 11.51 16.50
C THR A 26 -1.35 11.82 17.64
N PHE A 27 -1.76 11.62 18.89
CA PHE A 27 -0.89 11.85 20.04
C PHE A 27 0.37 10.97 19.99
N ILE A 28 0.22 9.68 19.66
CA ILE A 28 1.36 8.75 19.51
C ILE A 28 2.26 9.20 18.36
N ALA A 29 1.69 9.60 17.23
CA ALA A 29 2.45 10.05 16.06
C ALA A 29 3.27 11.31 16.35
N GLU A 30 2.70 12.26 17.10
CA GLU A 30 3.35 13.54 17.44
C GLU A 30 4.38 13.42 18.56
N ASN A 31 4.11 12.59 19.59
CA ASN A 31 4.91 12.56 20.82
C ASN A 31 5.82 11.34 20.93
N GLY A 32 5.61 10.30 20.11
CA GLY A 32 6.36 9.05 20.17
C GLY A 32 6.01 8.15 21.36
N TYR A 33 4.97 8.48 22.14
CA TYR A 33 4.46 7.67 23.25
C TYR A 33 2.95 7.78 23.39
N SER A 34 2.32 6.78 24.02
CA SER A 34 0.86 6.78 24.20
C SER A 34 0.39 7.78 25.27
N PRO A 35 -0.75 8.47 25.08
CA PRO A 35 -1.27 9.42 26.05
C PRO A 35 -1.75 8.74 27.34
N SER A 36 -1.61 9.44 28.45
CA SER A 36 -2.25 9.11 29.72
C SER A 36 -3.73 9.45 29.71
N TYR A 37 -4.50 8.89 30.65
CA TYR A 37 -5.93 9.18 30.74
C TYR A 37 -6.23 10.66 31.04
N ARG A 38 -5.31 11.38 31.71
CA ARG A 38 -5.45 12.83 31.94
C ARG A 38 -5.23 13.63 30.65
N GLU A 39 -4.26 13.24 29.82
CA GLU A 39 -4.03 13.86 28.51
C GLU A 39 -5.22 13.62 27.58
N ILE A 40 -5.78 12.41 27.55
CA ILE A 40 -7.00 12.10 26.79
C ILE A 40 -8.19 12.93 27.30
N MET A 41 -8.35 13.05 28.63
CA MET A 41 -9.41 13.84 29.23
C MET A 41 -9.34 15.30 28.78
N ASN A 42 -8.15 15.91 28.85
CA ASN A 42 -7.94 17.31 28.49
C ASN A 42 -8.09 17.54 26.98
N GLY A 43 -7.55 16.63 26.15
CA GLY A 43 -7.56 16.76 24.69
C GLY A 43 -8.93 16.54 24.05
N LEU A 44 -9.81 15.76 24.68
CA LEU A 44 -11.18 15.49 24.20
C LEU A 44 -12.27 16.13 25.06
N HIS A 45 -11.89 16.96 26.02
CA HIS A 45 -12.80 17.67 26.94
C HIS A 45 -13.77 16.74 27.69
N TYR A 46 -13.29 15.59 28.15
CA TYR A 46 -14.09 14.72 29.02
C TYR A 46 -14.19 15.31 30.44
N THR A 47 -15.33 15.07 31.08
CA THR A 47 -15.62 15.58 32.42
C THR A 47 -14.82 14.91 33.53
N SER A 48 -14.30 13.70 33.32
CA SER A 48 -13.52 12.99 34.32
C SER A 48 -12.61 11.91 33.72
N VAL A 49 -11.54 11.57 34.46
CA VAL A 49 -10.65 10.44 34.16
C VAL A 49 -11.41 9.11 34.18
N ALA A 50 -12.44 8.98 35.02
CA ALA A 50 -13.27 7.78 35.07
C ALA A 50 -14.05 7.56 33.75
N THR A 51 -14.55 8.64 33.16
CA THR A 51 -15.22 8.62 31.84
C THR A 51 -14.26 8.13 30.76
N VAL A 52 -13.01 8.63 30.76
CA VAL A 52 -11.96 8.17 29.84
C VAL A 52 -11.68 6.68 30.03
N ALA A 53 -11.50 6.24 31.28
CA ALA A 53 -11.24 4.83 31.60
C ALA A 53 -12.34 3.91 31.08
N LEU A 54 -13.61 4.33 31.19
CA LEU A 54 -14.75 3.59 30.64
C LEU A 54 -14.69 3.51 29.11
N HIS A 55 -14.43 4.63 28.41
CA HIS A 55 -14.35 4.64 26.95
C HIS A 55 -13.19 3.81 26.42
N VAL A 56 -12.00 3.93 27.02
CA VAL A 56 -10.82 3.13 26.70
C VAL A 56 -11.10 1.64 26.94
N GLY A 57 -11.70 1.29 28.08
CA GLY A 57 -12.08 -0.10 28.38
C GLY A 57 -13.06 -0.69 27.37
N ASN A 58 -14.03 0.10 26.90
CA ASN A 58 -14.97 -0.32 25.87
C ASN A 58 -14.28 -0.53 24.51
N LEU A 59 -13.28 0.27 24.17
CA LEU A 59 -12.51 0.10 22.94
C LEU A 59 -11.60 -1.12 22.99
N ILE A 60 -11.02 -1.42 24.16
CA ILE A 60 -10.26 -2.66 24.38
C ILE A 60 -11.16 -3.88 24.19
N LYS A 61 -12.34 -3.90 24.84
CA LYS A 61 -13.32 -4.99 24.70
C LYS A 61 -13.78 -5.21 23.27
N ARG A 62 -13.77 -4.15 22.45
CA ARG A 62 -14.19 -4.17 21.04
C ARG A 62 -13.05 -4.41 20.05
N GLY A 63 -11.83 -4.66 20.54
CA GLY A 63 -10.67 -4.99 19.71
C GLY A 63 -10.00 -3.79 19.03
N HIS A 64 -10.34 -2.55 19.41
CA HIS A 64 -9.74 -1.35 18.80
C HIS A 64 -8.48 -0.86 19.53
N LEU A 65 -8.36 -1.17 20.82
CA LEU A 65 -7.19 -0.81 21.63
C LEU A 65 -6.65 -2.07 22.31
N ARG A 66 -5.35 -2.08 22.55
CA ARG A 66 -4.68 -3.06 23.41
C ARG A 66 -3.92 -2.33 24.50
N LYS A 67 -3.90 -2.90 25.71
CA LYS A 67 -3.11 -2.39 26.83
C LYS A 67 -2.07 -3.45 27.18
N ARG A 68 -0.78 -3.13 27.06
CA ARG A 68 0.30 -4.11 27.30
C ARG A 68 0.64 -4.29 28.77
N ASP A 69 0.53 -3.24 29.59
CA ASP A 69 0.96 -3.23 30.99
C ASP A 69 0.00 -2.48 31.91
N HIS A 70 0.25 -2.44 33.23
CA HIS A 70 -0.49 -1.60 34.18
C HIS A 70 -0.10 -0.10 34.14
N SER A 71 0.83 0.30 33.26
CA SER A 71 1.29 1.69 33.15
C SER A 71 0.28 2.60 32.44
N ALA A 72 0.30 3.89 32.78
CA ALA A 72 -0.51 4.93 32.15
C ALA A 72 -0.17 5.16 30.66
N ARG A 73 0.99 4.70 30.19
CA ARG A 73 1.49 4.87 28.82
C ARG A 73 1.67 3.54 28.08
N SER A 74 0.68 2.66 28.19
CA SER A 74 0.71 1.31 27.60
C SER A 74 -0.38 1.06 26.56
N LEU A 75 -1.05 2.14 26.09
CA LEU A 75 -2.11 2.02 25.11
C LEU A 75 -1.52 1.89 23.70
N GLU A 76 -1.97 0.86 23.00
CA GLU A 76 -1.67 0.63 21.59
C GLU A 76 -2.97 0.65 20.79
N VAL A 77 -2.96 1.37 19.67
CA VAL A 77 -4.06 1.31 18.71
C VAL A 77 -3.90 0.03 17.90
N VAL A 78 -4.92 -0.82 17.91
CA VAL A 78 -4.96 -2.02 17.08
C VAL A 78 -5.41 -1.55 15.70
N SER A 79 -4.46 -1.05 14.92
CA SER A 79 -4.71 -0.61 13.55
C SER A 79 -5.14 -1.80 12.72
N GLN A 80 -6.41 -1.80 12.30
CA GLN A 80 -6.80 -2.43 11.05
C GLN A 80 -6.47 -1.45 9.92
N GLU A 81 -5.20 -1.11 9.74
CA GLU A 81 -4.79 -1.03 8.35
C GLU A 81 -4.93 -2.47 7.87
N PRO A 82 -5.80 -2.77 6.89
CA PRO A 82 -5.59 -3.99 6.16
C PRO A 82 -4.16 -3.87 5.64
N LEU A 83 -3.23 -4.61 6.26
CA LEU A 83 -2.05 -5.08 5.55
C LEU A 83 -2.57 -5.43 4.16
N PRO A 84 -2.05 -4.86 3.06
CA PRO A 84 -2.61 -5.07 1.74
C PRO A 84 -2.53 -6.58 1.43
N THR A 85 -3.58 -7.30 1.81
CA THR A 85 -3.64 -8.77 1.86
C THR A 85 -4.27 -9.32 0.59
N LYS A 86 -4.56 -8.42 -0.35
CA LYS A 86 -4.80 -8.75 -1.74
C LYS A 86 -3.97 -7.78 -2.54
N LEU A 87 -2.85 -8.25 -3.08
CA LEU A 87 -2.30 -7.61 -4.28
C LEU A 87 -3.44 -7.66 -5.28
N LYS A 88 -4.10 -6.53 -5.49
CA LYS A 88 -5.04 -6.38 -6.60
C LYS A 88 -4.18 -6.33 -7.85
N THR A 89 -3.78 -7.51 -8.32
CA THR A 89 -3.07 -7.65 -9.57
C THR A 89 -3.95 -7.02 -10.66
N ASN A 90 -3.35 -6.28 -11.59
CA ASN A 90 -4.02 -5.72 -12.76
C ASN A 90 -4.96 -4.49 -12.59
N GLU A 91 -4.78 -3.62 -11.59
CA GLU A 91 -5.44 -2.30 -11.57
C GLU A 91 -4.64 -1.24 -12.36
N ILE A 92 -4.49 -1.41 -13.67
CA ILE A 92 -3.90 -0.37 -14.53
C ILE A 92 -4.98 0.60 -14.99
N THR A 93 -4.80 1.87 -14.65
CA THR A 93 -5.66 2.94 -15.16
C THR A 93 -5.35 3.20 -16.65
N PRO A 94 -6.33 3.69 -17.45
CA PRO A 94 -6.07 4.05 -18.85
C PRO A 94 -4.93 5.06 -19.04
N ALA A 95 -4.70 5.94 -18.06
CA ALA A 95 -3.58 6.87 -18.08
C ALA A 95 -2.22 6.17 -17.93
N GLN A 96 -2.13 5.17 -17.05
CA GLN A 96 -0.92 4.37 -16.85
C GLN A 96 -0.64 3.47 -18.06
N GLU A 97 -1.67 2.90 -18.66
CA GLU A 97 -1.54 2.14 -19.91
C GLU A 97 -0.95 3.01 -21.02
N ARG A 98 -1.52 4.19 -21.26
CA ARG A 98 -1.01 5.14 -22.27
C ARG A 98 0.44 5.51 -22.01
N TRP A 99 0.77 5.85 -20.77
CA TRP A 99 2.14 6.19 -20.40
C TRP A 99 3.13 5.03 -20.66
N LEU A 100 2.73 3.79 -20.36
CA LEU A 100 3.55 2.61 -20.64
C LEU A 100 3.76 2.41 -22.14
N VAL A 101 2.72 2.56 -22.95
CA VAL A 101 2.80 2.45 -24.42
C VAL A 101 3.70 3.55 -24.99
N GLU A 102 3.54 4.79 -24.55
CA GLU A 102 4.41 5.91 -24.94
C GLU A 102 5.88 5.65 -24.56
N LYS A 103 6.12 5.02 -23.40
CA LYS A 103 7.47 4.66 -22.97
C LYS A 103 8.09 3.59 -23.88
N VAL A 104 7.33 2.59 -24.31
CA VAL A 104 7.78 1.57 -25.27
C VAL A 104 8.14 2.23 -26.60
N GLU A 105 7.26 3.09 -27.13
CA GLU A 105 7.49 3.84 -28.36
C GLU A 105 8.77 4.68 -28.31
N TYR A 106 9.00 5.35 -27.18
CA TYR A 106 10.22 6.13 -26.96
C TYR A 106 11.48 5.27 -27.04
N LEU A 107 11.47 4.07 -26.43
CA LEU A 107 12.62 3.16 -26.47
C LEU A 107 12.90 2.65 -27.88
N PHE A 108 11.86 2.30 -28.64
CA PHE A 108 12.02 1.94 -30.05
C PHE A 108 12.60 3.09 -30.88
N THR A 109 12.07 4.31 -30.68
CA THR A 109 12.54 5.49 -31.41
C THR A 109 14.03 5.75 -31.15
N GLN A 110 14.48 5.61 -29.89
CA GLN A 110 15.91 5.74 -29.56
C GLN A 110 16.75 4.66 -30.24
N ALA A 111 16.29 3.42 -30.19
CA ALA A 111 16.98 2.28 -30.77
C ALA A 111 17.03 2.30 -32.31
N GLU A 112 16.10 3.01 -32.97
CA GLU A 112 16.07 3.22 -34.42
C GLU A 112 16.85 4.49 -34.84
N THR A 113 17.00 5.46 -33.94
CA THR A 113 17.82 6.66 -34.18
C THR A 113 19.29 6.30 -34.26
N GLU A 114 19.73 5.36 -33.43
CA GLU A 114 21.03 4.72 -33.54
C GLU A 114 20.94 3.66 -34.65
N ALA A 115 21.86 3.66 -35.62
CA ALA A 115 21.80 2.77 -36.78
C ALA A 115 21.65 1.26 -36.43
N PHE A 116 22.05 0.90 -35.20
CA PHE A 116 21.82 -0.41 -34.61
C PHE A 116 21.49 -0.26 -33.12
N ALA A 117 20.44 -0.95 -32.69
CA ALA A 117 20.08 -1.04 -31.28
C ALA A 117 21.12 -1.85 -30.50
N THR A 118 21.67 -1.28 -29.44
CA THR A 118 22.57 -1.97 -28.51
C THR A 118 21.88 -3.16 -27.82
N GLU A 119 22.66 -4.15 -27.41
CA GLU A 119 22.16 -5.31 -26.65
C GLU A 119 21.38 -4.89 -25.39
N ALA A 120 21.82 -3.81 -24.74
CA ALA A 120 21.14 -3.21 -23.59
C ALA A 120 19.74 -2.68 -23.96
N GLN A 121 19.62 -1.90 -25.04
CA GLN A 121 18.33 -1.38 -25.52
C GLN A 121 17.39 -2.53 -25.92
N GLN A 122 17.92 -3.57 -26.57
CA GLN A 122 17.14 -4.76 -26.94
C GLN A 122 16.58 -5.48 -25.70
N LYS A 123 17.38 -5.61 -24.65
CA LYS A 123 16.98 -6.23 -23.38
C LYS A 123 15.96 -5.40 -22.62
N ASP A 124 16.12 -4.08 -22.60
CA ASP A 124 15.19 -3.17 -21.93
C ASP A 124 13.81 -3.19 -22.60
N ILE A 125 13.79 -3.14 -23.95
CA ILE A 125 12.55 -3.28 -24.74
C ILE A 125 11.90 -4.64 -24.47
N ALA A 126 12.66 -5.74 -24.49
CA ALA A 126 12.14 -7.09 -24.20
C ALA A 126 11.52 -7.19 -22.80
N THR A 127 12.20 -6.60 -21.81
CA THR A 127 11.74 -6.60 -20.41
C THR A 127 10.43 -5.84 -20.27
N LEU A 128 10.30 -4.69 -20.94
CA LEU A 128 9.08 -3.88 -20.89
C LEU A 128 7.91 -4.57 -21.60
N LEU A 129 8.14 -5.22 -22.74
CA LEU A 129 7.12 -6.02 -23.44
C LEU A 129 6.64 -7.21 -22.60
N ALA A 130 7.56 -7.91 -21.92
CA ALA A 130 7.20 -8.99 -21.00
C ALA A 130 6.40 -8.47 -19.79
N ALA A 131 6.77 -7.31 -19.25
CA ALA A 131 6.02 -6.66 -18.18
C ALA A 131 4.58 -6.32 -18.62
N LEU A 132 4.38 -5.79 -19.83
CA LEU A 132 3.05 -5.53 -20.37
C LEU A 132 2.17 -6.79 -20.43
N GLN A 133 2.72 -7.94 -20.79
CA GLN A 133 1.99 -9.23 -20.78
C GLN A 133 1.54 -9.62 -19.38
N VAL A 134 2.44 -9.51 -18.39
CA VAL A 134 2.12 -9.80 -16.97
C VAL A 134 1.07 -8.83 -16.42
N LEU A 135 1.10 -7.60 -16.89
CA LEU A 135 0.17 -6.52 -16.56
C LEU A 135 -1.17 -6.61 -17.31
N GLY A 136 -1.41 -7.66 -18.10
CA GLY A 136 -2.63 -7.88 -18.89
C GLY A 136 -2.82 -6.90 -20.05
N LEU A 137 -1.79 -6.14 -20.42
CA LEU A 137 -1.73 -5.27 -21.59
C LEU A 137 -1.19 -6.03 -22.82
N GLY A 138 -1.63 -7.28 -22.99
CA GLY A 138 -1.12 -8.18 -24.03
C GLY A 138 -1.37 -7.68 -25.46
N GLY A 139 -2.49 -6.95 -25.68
CA GLY A 139 -2.78 -6.33 -26.97
C GLY A 139 -1.75 -5.27 -27.36
N ALA A 140 -1.37 -4.40 -26.41
CA ALA A 140 -0.32 -3.41 -26.61
C ALA A 140 1.05 -4.06 -26.82
N ALA A 141 1.38 -5.10 -26.05
CA ALA A 141 2.63 -5.84 -26.27
C ALA A 141 2.69 -6.51 -27.66
N GLN A 142 1.57 -7.07 -28.12
CA GLN A 142 1.50 -7.74 -29.42
C GLN A 142 1.69 -6.76 -30.59
N SER A 143 1.19 -5.52 -30.49
CA SER A 143 1.38 -4.52 -31.55
C SER A 143 2.86 -4.15 -31.78
N PHE A 144 3.72 -4.38 -30.78
CA PHE A 144 5.17 -4.15 -30.88
C PHE A 144 5.99 -5.39 -31.25
N ALA A 145 5.38 -6.58 -31.29
CA ALA A 145 6.10 -7.84 -31.47
C ALA A 145 6.82 -7.94 -32.82
N GLU A 146 6.16 -7.53 -33.91
CA GLU A 146 6.74 -7.51 -35.25
C GLU A 146 7.93 -6.54 -35.32
N ARG A 147 7.77 -5.33 -34.76
CA ARG A 147 8.82 -4.30 -34.69
C ARG A 147 10.03 -4.76 -33.88
N TYR A 148 9.79 -5.44 -32.75
CA TYR A 148 10.87 -6.04 -31.95
C TYR A 148 11.63 -7.13 -32.72
N SER A 149 10.92 -7.97 -33.48
CA SER A 149 11.55 -9.02 -34.28
C SER A 149 12.45 -8.46 -35.38
N ALA A 150 12.02 -7.37 -36.04
CA ALA A 150 12.79 -6.66 -37.06
C ALA A 150 14.05 -5.99 -36.47
N LEU A 151 13.91 -5.39 -35.28
CA LEU A 151 15.03 -4.79 -34.55
C LEU A 151 16.08 -5.84 -34.15
N LYS A 152 15.65 -7.03 -33.72
CA LYS A 152 16.55 -8.14 -33.40
C LYS A 152 17.25 -8.70 -34.64
N SER A 153 16.54 -8.89 -35.76
CA SER A 153 17.13 -9.43 -36.99
C SER A 153 18.14 -8.47 -37.64
N ALA A 154 17.94 -7.16 -37.50
CA ALA A 154 18.88 -6.13 -37.94
C ALA A 154 20.23 -6.18 -37.17
N GLY A 155 20.22 -6.62 -35.91
CA GLY A 155 21.43 -6.79 -35.11
C GLY A 155 22.19 -8.11 -35.33
N VAL A 156 21.51 -9.16 -35.83
CA VAL A 156 22.09 -10.51 -35.99
C VAL A 156 22.84 -10.69 -37.32
N SER A 157 22.67 -9.79 -38.29
CA SER A 157 23.32 -9.91 -39.61
C SER A 157 24.81 -9.54 -39.64
N ASN A 158 25.46 -9.36 -38.47
CA ASN A 158 26.84 -8.90 -38.37
C ASN A 158 27.67 -9.76 -37.39
N GLU A 159 27.45 -11.08 -37.41
CA GLU A 159 28.29 -12.09 -36.74
C GLU A 159 28.74 -13.18 -37.72
#